data_AF-A0A7C7UG18-F1
#
_entry.id   AF-A0A7C7UG18-F1
#
_cell.length_a   1.000
_cell.length_b   1.000
_cell.length_c   1.000
_cell.angle_alpha   90.00
_cell.angle_beta   90.00
_cell.angle_gamma   90.00
#
_symmetry.space_group_name_H-M   'P 1'
#
loop_
_entity.id
_entity.type
_entity.pdbx_description
1 polymer ?
#
loop_
_entity_poly.entity_id
_entity_poly.type
_entity_poly.pdbx_seq_one_letter_code
_entity_poly.pdbx_strand_id
1 'polypeptide(L)'
;MSGSSYDNRGLSGKRLYAAIAAWLILVLVGGFCTWYGWFGPGSGSSRQAVEATSTSAIATPTVEATAVPPTATTAAALPTVPPAEEAFGYGIAINGTGGGDVDYMMGQVESLGLGWIKQQVRWANFEGNPGQMDWSGFDWVVDAANRRNIKVMFSVVDAPHWSRTYFDDNIEGAPPDNLADFADFLGRMVDRYQGRIHAIEVWNEQNLDREWDTAEGVNAERYVEMLRLAYQAIKSRDPNIIVISGALSPTGLNCNEPYPECPPTGRPIIVDDFVYFDQMIAAGFLNYCDCVGAHHNGINMPPNVAWDEGYNDPTAQFRGPFDNPDHSWSFKSTLWGYHDRIAAAGSDKPLCVTEFGWASAEGFDGYPPGFEFALDNTLEEQAQWDVEAFQLMRQWGFVRLAFLWNLNFSQLGWGPEDPNAPYALIDFQGVARPAFGAIGAMEKP
;
A
#
# COMPACT_ATOMS: atom_id res chain seq x y z
N MET A 1 40.95 24.75 49.46
CA MET A 1 41.32 23.35 49.16
C MET A 1 40.95 23.08 47.71
N SER A 2 41.80 22.30 47.03
CA SER A 2 42.10 22.24 45.59
C SER A 2 40.92 22.16 44.62
N GLY A 3 41.00 22.96 43.54
CA GLY A 3 40.29 22.76 42.29
C GLY A 3 41.03 21.78 41.37
N SER A 4 40.31 21.25 40.37
CA SER A 4 40.86 20.50 39.24
C SER A 4 40.27 21.09 37.96
N SER A 5 41.12 21.58 37.06
CA SER A 5 40.76 22.08 35.73
C SER A 5 41.04 20.98 34.71
N TYR A 6 40.09 20.71 33.81
CA TYR A 6 40.32 19.83 32.67
C TYR A 6 40.92 20.62 31.50
N ASP A 7 42.15 20.26 31.14
CA ASP A 7 42.92 20.78 30.03
C ASP A 7 42.38 20.22 28.70
N ASN A 8 41.80 21.09 27.87
CA ASN A 8 41.29 20.76 26.54
C ASN A 8 42.42 20.90 25.51
N ARG A 9 43.17 19.83 25.23
CA ARG A 9 44.27 19.84 24.24
C ARG A 9 43.76 19.55 22.83
N GLY A 10 43.30 20.58 22.14
CA GLY A 10 43.09 20.54 20.69
C GLY A 10 44.41 20.26 19.94
N LEU A 11 44.33 19.47 18.87
CA LEU A 11 45.46 19.18 17.97
C LEU A 11 45.88 20.45 17.24
N SER A 12 47.01 21.05 17.62
CA SER A 12 47.50 22.25 16.96
C SER A 12 48.27 21.95 15.66
N GLY A 13 48.08 22.86 14.70
CA GLY A 13 48.84 23.07 13.47
C GLY A 13 49.43 21.82 12.82
N LYS A 14 50.67 21.46 13.19
CA LYS A 14 51.44 20.42 12.50
C LYS A 14 50.81 19.02 12.54
N ARG A 15 50.06 18.69 13.60
CA ARG A 15 49.40 17.38 13.72
C ARG A 15 48.10 17.31 12.92
N LEU A 16 47.40 18.43 12.76
CA LEU A 16 46.23 18.53 11.90
C LEU A 16 46.62 18.45 10.42
N TYR A 17 47.71 19.10 10.01
CA TYR A 17 48.23 19.00 8.64
C TYR A 17 48.70 17.57 8.31
N ALA A 18 49.29 16.84 9.26
CA ALA A 18 49.66 15.44 9.06
C ALA A 18 48.44 14.53 8.88
N ALA A 19 47.38 14.76 9.65
CA ALA A 19 46.13 14.00 9.53
C ALA A 19 45.41 14.28 8.20
N ILE A 20 45.36 15.54 7.77
CA ILE A 20 44.78 15.94 6.48
C ILE A 20 45.60 15.36 5.30
N ALA A 21 46.93 15.40 5.38
CA ALA A 21 47.78 14.82 4.34
C ALA A 21 47.62 13.30 4.24
N ALA A 22 47.54 12.59 5.38
CA ALA A 22 47.29 11.15 5.39
C ALA A 22 45.91 10.79 4.80
N TRP A 23 44.89 11.60 5.09
CA TRP A 23 43.54 11.41 4.56
C TRP A 23 43.49 11.66 3.04
N LEU A 24 44.15 12.71 2.55
CA LEU A 24 44.24 13.00 1.11
C LEU A 24 45.01 11.92 0.34
N ILE A 25 46.07 11.33 0.92
CA ILE A 25 46.78 10.21 0.30
C ILE A 25 45.87 8.97 0.22
N LEU A 26 45.08 8.69 1.26
CA LEU A 26 44.14 7.56 1.26
C LEU A 26 43.03 7.74 0.20
N VAL A 27 42.51 8.95 0.04
CA VAL A 27 41.51 9.26 -1.00
C VAL A 27 42.10 9.16 -2.41
N LEU A 28 43.34 9.61 -2.61
CA LEU A 28 44.03 9.51 -3.91
C LEU A 28 44.37 8.06 -4.27
N VAL A 29 44.83 7.25 -3.31
CA VAL A 29 45.10 5.82 -3.54
C VAL A 29 43.81 5.03 -3.79
N GLY A 30 42.73 5.34 -3.05
CA GLY A 30 41.41 4.74 -3.27
C GLY A 30 40.82 5.09 -4.65
N GLY A 31 40.97 6.34 -5.10
CA GLY A 31 40.54 6.79 -6.42
C GLY A 31 41.38 6.25 -7.59
N PHE A 32 42.65 5.92 -7.36
CA PHE A 32 43.51 5.33 -8.39
C PHE A 32 43.22 3.82 -8.60
N CYS A 33 42.75 3.13 -7.55
CA CYS A 33 42.34 1.72 -7.63
C CYS A 33 41.00 1.50 -8.35
N THR A 34 40.10 2.48 -8.35
CA THR A 34 38.82 2.39 -9.07
C THR A 34 38.91 2.83 -10.53
N TRP A 35 39.95 3.58 -10.92
CA TRP A 35 40.16 4.04 -12.30
C TRP A 35 40.88 3.01 -13.21
N TYR A 36 41.77 2.17 -12.66
CA TYR A 36 42.51 1.17 -13.45
C TYR A 36 41.72 -0.10 -13.76
N GLY A 37 40.59 -0.34 -13.07
CA GLY A 37 39.71 -1.48 -13.30
C GLY A 37 38.79 -1.34 -14.53
N TRP A 38 38.65 -0.13 -15.09
CA TRP A 38 37.70 0.15 -16.18
C TRP A 38 38.38 0.51 -17.52
N PHE A 39 39.69 0.85 -17.55
CA PHE A 39 40.36 1.34 -18.78
C PHE A 39 41.79 0.81 -19.03
N GLY A 40 42.09 -0.45 -18.69
CA GLY A 40 43.33 -1.12 -19.11
C GLY A 40 43.28 -1.67 -20.56
N PRO A 41 44.36 -1.62 -21.35
CA PRO A 41 44.31 -1.85 -22.81
C PRO A 41 44.42 -3.33 -23.23
N GLY A 42 43.44 -3.78 -24.03
CA GLY A 42 43.61 -4.49 -25.31
C GLY A 42 44.22 -5.89 -25.39
N SER A 43 43.45 -6.83 -25.94
CA SER A 43 43.99 -7.85 -26.86
C SER A 43 43.13 -7.91 -28.12
N GLY A 44 43.65 -7.32 -29.20
CA GLY A 44 43.03 -7.35 -30.51
C GLY A 44 43.19 -8.71 -31.20
N SER A 45 42.25 -9.01 -32.10
CA SER A 45 42.52 -9.87 -33.25
C SER A 45 41.86 -9.28 -34.49
N SER A 46 42.74 -9.04 -35.45
CA SER A 46 42.61 -8.52 -36.82
C SER A 46 41.30 -8.76 -37.56
N ARG A 47 40.79 -7.67 -38.17
CA ARG A 47 39.96 -7.72 -39.38
C ARG A 47 40.82 -8.16 -40.56
N GLN A 48 40.36 -9.18 -41.29
CA GLN A 48 40.76 -9.41 -42.67
C GLN A 48 39.56 -9.10 -43.56
N ALA A 49 39.75 -8.18 -44.50
CA ALA A 49 38.80 -7.88 -45.56
C ALA A 49 39.07 -8.82 -46.73
N VAL A 50 38.01 -9.41 -47.30
CA VAL A 50 38.06 -10.03 -48.63
C VAL A 50 36.83 -9.58 -49.42
N GLU A 51 37.12 -8.74 -50.42
CA GLU A 51 36.57 -8.67 -51.78
C GLU A 51 35.18 -9.27 -52.07
N ALA A 52 34.32 -8.40 -52.63
CA ALA A 52 33.09 -8.78 -53.32
C ALA A 52 33.41 -9.51 -54.64
N THR A 53 32.75 -10.64 -54.88
CA THR A 53 32.65 -11.27 -56.21
C THR A 53 31.22 -11.76 -56.44
N SER A 54 30.84 -11.71 -57.71
CA SER A 54 29.52 -11.83 -58.34
C SER A 54 28.72 -13.13 -58.13
N THR A 55 27.41 -12.93 -58.27
CA THR A 55 26.27 -13.85 -58.35
C THR A 55 26.52 -15.15 -59.13
N SER A 56 26.04 -16.27 -58.58
CA SER A 56 25.57 -17.42 -59.36
C SER A 56 24.42 -18.10 -58.61
N ALA A 57 23.33 -18.35 -59.34
CA ALA A 57 22.12 -19.01 -58.85
C ALA A 57 22.40 -20.48 -58.54
N ILE A 58 22.00 -20.94 -57.35
CA ILE A 58 22.02 -22.35 -56.95
C ILE A 58 20.58 -22.75 -56.62
N ALA A 59 20.20 -23.91 -57.15
CA ALA A 59 18.86 -24.47 -57.12
C ALA A 59 18.31 -24.72 -55.70
N THR A 60 17.02 -24.46 -55.54
CA THR A 60 16.23 -24.72 -54.33
C THR A 60 16.14 -26.22 -54.02
N PRO A 61 16.52 -26.69 -52.82
CA PRO A 61 16.14 -28.03 -52.39
C PRO A 61 14.69 -28.01 -51.90
N THR A 62 13.87 -28.90 -52.46
CA THR A 62 12.53 -29.20 -51.93
C THR A 62 12.69 -29.91 -50.58
N VAL A 63 12.34 -29.23 -49.49
CA VAL A 63 12.27 -29.83 -48.15
C VAL A 63 10.89 -30.45 -47.98
N GLU A 64 10.87 -31.74 -47.71
CA GLU A 64 9.68 -32.52 -47.36
C GLU A 64 9.09 -32.01 -46.03
N ALA A 65 7.79 -31.68 -46.03
CA ALA A 65 7.12 -31.09 -44.88
C ALA A 65 7.09 -32.09 -43.70
N THR A 66 7.86 -31.81 -42.65
CA THR A 66 7.74 -32.52 -41.38
C THR A 66 6.46 -32.06 -40.70
N ALA A 67 5.57 -33.01 -40.36
CA ALA A 67 4.34 -32.72 -39.63
C ALA A 67 4.68 -32.07 -38.28
N VAL A 68 4.17 -30.86 -38.08
CA VAL A 68 4.24 -30.15 -36.79
C VAL A 68 3.33 -30.91 -35.81
N PRO A 69 3.84 -31.39 -34.65
CA PRO A 69 2.97 -31.95 -33.62
C PRO A 69 2.01 -30.85 -33.16
N PRO A 70 0.73 -31.16 -32.88
CA PRO A 70 -0.23 -30.13 -32.47
C PRO A 70 0.32 -29.39 -31.27
N THR A 71 0.39 -28.06 -31.40
CA THR A 71 0.67 -27.14 -30.30
C THR A 71 -0.21 -27.55 -29.13
N ALA A 72 0.41 -27.86 -27.99
CA ALA A 72 -0.31 -28.06 -26.75
C ALA A 72 -1.18 -26.83 -26.52
N THR A 73 -2.50 -27.00 -26.63
CA THR A 73 -3.47 -26.02 -26.18
C THR A 73 -3.08 -25.62 -24.78
N THR A 74 -2.76 -24.34 -24.60
CA THR A 74 -2.52 -23.71 -23.30
C THR A 74 -3.58 -24.23 -22.34
N ALA A 75 -3.15 -24.88 -21.26
CA ALA A 75 -4.06 -25.33 -20.22
C ALA A 75 -4.97 -24.16 -19.86
N ALA A 76 -6.29 -24.38 -19.92
CA ALA A 76 -7.26 -23.40 -19.48
C ALA A 76 -6.82 -22.90 -18.10
N ALA A 77 -6.67 -21.58 -17.95
CA ALA A 77 -6.38 -20.95 -16.69
C ALA A 77 -7.31 -21.56 -15.64
N LEU A 78 -6.73 -22.22 -14.63
CA LEU A 78 -7.53 -22.73 -13.53
C LEU A 78 -8.17 -21.49 -12.88
N PRO A 79 -9.51 -21.43 -12.78
CA PRO A 79 -10.15 -20.33 -12.06
C PRO A 79 -9.48 -20.20 -10.68
N THR A 80 -9.21 -18.96 -10.22
CA THR A 80 -8.97 -18.71 -8.79
C THR A 80 -10.06 -19.48 -8.05
N VAL A 81 -9.65 -20.33 -7.09
CA VAL A 81 -10.57 -21.17 -6.31
C VAL A 81 -11.84 -20.34 -6.06
N PRO A 82 -13.04 -20.82 -6.44
CA PRO A 82 -14.26 -20.03 -6.28
C PRO A 82 -14.25 -19.50 -4.85
N PRO A 83 -14.58 -18.22 -4.62
CA PRO A 83 -14.50 -17.63 -3.28
C PRO A 83 -15.06 -18.66 -2.32
N ALA A 84 -14.18 -19.20 -1.46
CA ALA A 84 -14.62 -20.12 -0.43
C ALA A 84 -15.78 -19.42 0.29
N GLU A 85 -16.72 -20.21 0.79
CA GLU A 85 -17.96 -19.88 1.50
C GLU A 85 -17.76 -19.01 2.78
N GLU A 86 -16.71 -18.19 2.82
CA GLU A 86 -16.30 -17.31 3.89
C GLU A 86 -17.27 -16.13 3.98
N ALA A 87 -18.15 -16.19 4.98
CA ALA A 87 -19.07 -15.12 5.31
C ALA A 87 -18.34 -13.84 5.77
N PHE A 88 -17.14 -13.98 6.36
CA PHE A 88 -16.31 -12.88 6.85
C PHE A 88 -14.82 -13.25 6.82
N GLY A 89 -14.02 -12.49 6.05
CA GLY A 89 -12.57 -12.71 5.93
C GLY A 89 -11.74 -11.88 6.89
N TYR A 90 -10.91 -12.57 7.68
CA TYR A 90 -9.97 -11.96 8.62
C TYR A 90 -8.61 -11.75 7.98
N GLY A 91 -8.17 -10.49 7.87
CA GLY A 91 -6.90 -10.12 7.28
C GLY A 91 -6.10 -9.09 8.06
N ILE A 92 -4.86 -8.91 7.65
CA ILE A 92 -3.95 -7.90 8.18
C ILE A 92 -3.10 -7.30 7.06
N ALA A 93 -2.78 -6.03 7.16
CA ALA A 93 -1.85 -5.37 6.28
C ALA A 93 -0.40 -5.70 6.65
N ILE A 94 0.40 -5.96 5.63
CA ILE A 94 1.84 -6.19 5.75
C ILE A 94 2.60 -5.28 4.81
N ASN A 95 3.88 -5.04 5.12
CA ASN A 95 4.82 -4.51 4.17
C ASN A 95 5.93 -5.54 3.91
N GLY A 96 5.71 -6.38 2.89
CA GLY A 96 6.64 -7.42 2.46
C GLY A 96 7.65 -6.97 1.40
N THR A 97 7.54 -5.73 0.90
CA THR A 97 8.48 -5.18 -0.09
C THR A 97 9.43 -4.14 0.50
N GLY A 98 9.14 -3.62 1.69
CA GLY A 98 9.95 -2.64 2.42
C GLY A 98 11.20 -3.21 3.11
N GLY A 99 11.44 -4.52 2.98
CA GLY A 99 12.56 -5.23 3.60
C GLY A 99 12.12 -6.24 4.67
N GLY A 100 13.08 -6.98 5.22
CA GLY A 100 12.82 -8.07 6.16
C GLY A 100 12.57 -9.43 5.48
N ASP A 101 12.22 -10.42 6.30
CA ASP A 101 11.95 -11.79 5.83
C ASP A 101 10.44 -12.00 5.66
N VAL A 102 9.99 -12.03 4.40
CA VAL A 102 8.59 -12.26 4.03
C VAL A 102 8.07 -13.62 4.55
N ASP A 103 8.91 -14.65 4.57
CA ASP A 103 8.48 -15.98 5.03
C ASP A 103 8.26 -16.00 6.55
N TYR A 104 9.06 -15.23 7.29
CA TYR A 104 8.85 -14.97 8.70
C TYR A 104 7.55 -14.19 8.94
N MET A 105 7.29 -13.11 8.19
CA MET A 105 6.05 -12.34 8.30
C MET A 105 4.82 -13.22 8.04
N MET A 106 4.84 -14.07 7.00
CA MET A 106 3.72 -14.97 6.73
C MET A 106 3.54 -16.04 7.80
N GLY A 107 4.63 -16.49 8.46
CA GLY A 107 4.54 -17.34 9.65
C GLY A 107 3.86 -16.64 10.82
N GLN A 108 4.05 -15.33 10.99
CA GLN A 108 3.35 -14.55 12.01
C GLN A 108 1.87 -14.40 11.68
N VAL A 109 1.52 -14.08 10.43
CA VAL A 109 0.12 -14.05 9.96
C VAL A 109 -0.57 -15.40 10.21
N GLU A 110 0.09 -16.51 9.87
CA GLU A 110 -0.41 -17.87 10.13
C GLU A 110 -0.62 -18.10 11.64
N SER A 111 0.32 -17.66 12.49
CA SER A 111 0.22 -17.80 13.95
C SER A 111 -0.93 -17.00 14.58
N LEU A 112 -1.35 -15.90 13.93
CA LEU A 112 -2.53 -15.13 14.31
C LEU A 112 -3.85 -15.80 13.89
N GLY A 113 -3.78 -16.84 13.06
CA GLY A 113 -4.95 -17.51 12.48
C GLY A 113 -5.68 -16.67 11.45
N LEU A 114 -4.99 -15.72 10.80
CA LEU A 114 -5.58 -14.85 9.78
C LEU A 114 -5.47 -15.50 8.40
N GLY A 115 -6.56 -15.42 7.62
CA GLY A 115 -6.66 -16.06 6.30
C GLY A 115 -6.26 -15.15 5.14
N TRP A 116 -6.04 -13.87 5.40
CA TRP A 116 -5.81 -12.86 4.38
C TRP A 116 -4.64 -11.93 4.73
N ILE A 117 -3.94 -11.46 3.69
CA ILE A 117 -3.04 -10.30 3.78
C ILE A 117 -3.44 -9.20 2.80
N LYS A 118 -3.26 -7.94 3.22
CA LYS A 118 -3.21 -6.77 2.34
C LYS A 118 -1.74 -6.43 2.11
N GLN A 119 -1.34 -6.30 0.84
CA GLN A 119 -0.06 -5.74 0.45
C GLN A 119 -0.31 -4.57 -0.51
N GLN A 120 0.18 -3.38 -0.16
CA GLN A 120 0.10 -2.24 -1.07
C GLN A 120 1.14 -2.38 -2.20
N VAL A 121 0.72 -2.08 -3.43
CA VAL A 121 1.52 -2.08 -4.65
C VAL A 121 1.57 -0.64 -5.16
N ARG A 122 2.70 0.03 -4.94
CA ARG A 122 2.98 1.36 -5.50
C ARG A 122 3.59 1.20 -6.88
N TRP A 123 2.77 1.28 -7.93
CA TRP A 123 3.17 0.94 -9.30
C TRP A 123 4.38 1.74 -9.78
N ALA A 124 4.46 3.03 -9.43
CA ALA A 124 5.57 3.91 -9.76
C ALA A 124 6.95 3.40 -9.30
N ASN A 125 7.01 2.72 -8.15
CA ASN A 125 8.28 2.26 -7.57
C ASN A 125 8.90 1.07 -8.32
N PHE A 126 8.10 0.36 -9.12
CA PHE A 126 8.50 -0.93 -9.69
C PHE A 126 8.43 -0.98 -11.22
N GLU A 127 7.76 -0.04 -11.89
CA GLU A 127 7.74 0.06 -13.35
C GLU A 127 8.39 1.37 -13.83
N GLY A 128 9.71 1.46 -13.72
CA GLY A 128 10.46 2.66 -14.11
C GLY A 128 10.38 3.02 -15.60
N ASN A 129 10.08 2.05 -16.47
CA ASN A 129 9.81 2.27 -17.89
C ASN A 129 8.57 1.47 -18.33
N PRO A 130 7.82 1.93 -19.34
CA PRO A 130 6.63 1.24 -19.82
C PRO A 130 6.89 -0.25 -20.14
N GLY A 131 6.13 -1.13 -19.51
CA GLY A 131 6.19 -2.58 -19.65
C GLY A 131 7.34 -3.27 -18.91
N GLN A 132 8.24 -2.53 -18.24
CA GLN A 132 9.41 -3.07 -17.54
C GLN A 132 9.18 -3.13 -16.03
N MET A 133 8.15 -3.87 -15.63
CA MET A 133 7.81 -4.06 -14.22
C MET A 133 8.78 -5.03 -13.54
N ASP A 134 9.34 -4.61 -12.40
CA ASP A 134 10.01 -5.50 -11.46
C ASP A 134 9.00 -6.12 -10.50
N TRP A 135 8.82 -7.42 -10.60
CA TRP A 135 7.85 -8.17 -9.79
C TRP A 135 8.48 -8.86 -8.58
N SER A 136 9.81 -8.85 -8.43
CA SER A 136 10.48 -9.81 -7.54
C SER A 136 10.04 -9.72 -6.07
N GLY A 137 9.82 -8.51 -5.56
CA GLY A 137 9.33 -8.31 -4.20
C GLY A 137 7.91 -8.87 -3.99
N PHE A 138 7.03 -8.66 -4.97
CA PHE A 138 5.66 -9.16 -4.92
C PHE A 138 5.59 -10.68 -5.16
N ASP A 139 6.47 -11.24 -5.99
CA ASP A 139 6.59 -12.69 -6.17
C ASP A 139 6.85 -13.39 -4.83
N TRP A 140 7.77 -12.86 -4.01
CA TRP A 140 8.05 -13.42 -2.69
C TRP A 140 6.84 -13.37 -1.77
N VAL A 141 6.09 -12.27 -1.77
CA VAL A 141 4.85 -12.14 -0.99
C VAL A 141 3.82 -13.17 -1.44
N VAL A 142 3.55 -13.26 -2.74
CA VAL A 142 2.56 -14.20 -3.30
C VAL A 142 2.99 -15.65 -3.07
N ASP A 143 4.27 -15.98 -3.27
CA ASP A 143 4.83 -17.31 -3.02
C ASP A 143 4.73 -17.72 -1.54
N ALA A 144 5.07 -16.84 -0.61
CA ALA A 144 5.04 -17.12 0.81
C ALA A 144 3.61 -17.28 1.36
N ALA A 145 2.68 -16.44 0.92
CA ALA A 145 1.27 -16.51 1.30
C ALA A 145 0.60 -17.78 0.77
N ASN A 146 0.77 -18.08 -0.52
CA ASN A 146 0.14 -19.26 -1.14
C ASN A 146 0.65 -20.58 -0.55
N ARG A 147 1.95 -20.68 -0.18
CA ARG A 147 2.50 -21.87 0.50
C ARG A 147 1.83 -22.18 1.85
N ARG A 148 1.20 -21.17 2.47
CA ARG A 148 0.50 -21.27 3.76
C ARG A 148 -1.02 -21.19 3.61
N ASN A 149 -1.54 -21.23 2.38
CA ASN A 149 -2.96 -21.04 2.08
C ASN A 149 -3.53 -19.69 2.60
N ILE A 150 -2.68 -18.67 2.68
CA ILE A 150 -3.08 -17.30 3.02
C ILE A 150 -3.45 -16.60 1.70
N LYS A 151 -4.63 -15.98 1.68
CA LYS A 151 -5.16 -15.27 0.52
C LYS A 151 -4.53 -13.88 0.41
N VAL A 152 -4.28 -13.45 -0.82
CA VAL A 152 -3.60 -12.18 -1.12
C VAL A 152 -4.61 -11.17 -1.67
N MET A 153 -4.70 -10.02 -1.00
CA MET A 153 -5.29 -8.80 -1.52
C MET A 153 -4.18 -7.80 -1.86
N PHE A 154 -4.18 -7.31 -3.10
CA PHE A 154 -3.31 -6.20 -3.49
C PHE A 154 -4.09 -4.89 -3.54
N SER A 155 -3.58 -3.87 -2.84
CA SER A 155 -4.07 -2.49 -2.93
C SER A 155 -3.16 -1.72 -3.87
N VAL A 156 -3.66 -1.35 -5.04
CA VAL A 156 -2.82 -0.83 -6.13
C VAL A 156 -2.97 0.67 -6.27
N VAL A 157 -1.86 1.39 -6.18
CA VAL A 157 -1.80 2.85 -6.17
C VAL A 157 -0.62 3.37 -7.00
N ASP A 158 -0.59 4.69 -7.17
CA ASP A 158 0.52 5.52 -7.66
C ASP A 158 1.09 5.15 -9.03
N ALA A 159 0.79 5.97 -10.04
CA ALA A 159 1.24 5.75 -11.41
C ALA A 159 2.69 6.23 -11.64
N PRO A 160 3.47 5.49 -12.45
CA PRO A 160 4.83 5.87 -12.81
C PRO A 160 4.96 7.27 -13.39
N HIS A 161 6.11 7.88 -13.14
CA HIS A 161 6.40 9.22 -13.64
C HIS A 161 6.31 9.32 -15.18
N TRP A 162 6.55 8.25 -15.92
CA TRP A 162 6.44 8.26 -17.39
C TRP A 162 5.00 8.35 -17.92
N SER A 163 3.99 8.05 -17.09
CA SER A 163 2.56 8.09 -17.47
C SER A 163 1.86 9.37 -17.04
N ARG A 164 2.61 10.38 -16.58
CA ARG A 164 2.08 11.57 -15.91
C ARG A 164 2.71 12.85 -16.45
N THR A 165 1.95 13.94 -16.45
CA THR A 165 2.44 15.27 -16.81
C THR A 165 2.34 16.30 -15.69
N TYR A 166 1.61 16.01 -14.61
CA TYR A 166 1.44 16.87 -13.44
C TYR A 166 2.05 16.25 -12.18
N PHE A 167 2.68 17.12 -11.37
CA PHE A 167 3.35 16.78 -10.11
C PHE A 167 3.25 17.98 -9.15
N ASP A 168 2.61 17.78 -8.01
CA ASP A 168 2.69 18.68 -6.86
C ASP A 168 3.87 18.30 -5.93
N ASP A 169 4.21 19.17 -4.97
CA ASP A 169 5.37 19.03 -4.08
C ASP A 169 5.17 17.98 -2.97
N ASN A 170 3.92 17.65 -2.61
CA ASN A 170 3.57 16.73 -1.51
C ASN A 170 2.65 15.59 -1.98
N ILE A 171 3.18 14.79 -2.90
CA ILE A 171 2.48 13.66 -3.49
C ILE A 171 2.84 12.33 -2.84
N GLU A 172 1.81 11.56 -2.50
CA GLU A 172 1.88 10.14 -2.19
C GLU A 172 1.46 9.29 -3.39
N GLY A 173 0.48 9.70 -4.19
CA GLY A 173 0.06 8.98 -5.39
C GLY A 173 -0.67 9.83 -6.40
N ALA A 174 -0.56 9.46 -7.68
CA ALA A 174 -1.35 10.05 -8.75
C ALA A 174 -1.81 9.02 -9.78
N PRO A 175 -3.01 9.14 -10.35
CA PRO A 175 -3.39 8.32 -11.50
C PRO A 175 -2.53 8.65 -12.73
N PRO A 176 -2.47 7.76 -13.75
CA PRO A 176 -1.86 8.12 -15.02
C PRO A 176 -2.77 9.10 -15.78
N ASP A 177 -2.19 9.92 -16.65
CA ASP A 177 -2.96 10.83 -17.53
C ASP A 177 -3.94 10.01 -18.41
N ASN A 178 -3.48 8.84 -18.86
CA ASN A 178 -4.29 7.85 -19.56
C ASN A 178 -4.65 6.67 -18.64
N LEU A 179 -5.89 6.62 -18.15
CA LEU A 179 -6.37 5.55 -17.25
C LEU A 179 -6.31 4.15 -17.86
N ALA A 180 -6.24 4.02 -19.19
CA ALA A 180 -6.04 2.71 -19.82
C ALA A 180 -4.70 2.07 -19.45
N ASP A 181 -3.68 2.88 -19.11
CA ASP A 181 -2.36 2.38 -18.71
C ASP A 181 -2.45 1.67 -17.34
N PHE A 182 -3.26 2.20 -16.42
CA PHE A 182 -3.53 1.54 -15.14
C PHE A 182 -4.29 0.22 -15.33
N ALA A 183 -5.29 0.21 -16.21
CA ALA A 183 -6.03 -1.01 -16.53
C ALA A 183 -5.16 -2.08 -17.23
N ASP A 184 -4.22 -1.67 -18.10
CA ASP A 184 -3.23 -2.58 -18.69
C ASP A 184 -2.30 -3.17 -17.62
N PHE A 185 -1.80 -2.34 -16.71
CA PHE A 185 -0.96 -2.78 -15.59
C PHE A 185 -1.67 -3.83 -14.73
N LEU A 186 -2.92 -3.56 -14.33
CA LEU A 186 -3.74 -4.52 -13.58
C LEU A 186 -3.97 -5.80 -14.38
N GLY A 187 -4.15 -5.68 -15.70
CA GLY A 187 -4.21 -6.83 -16.59
C GLY A 187 -2.95 -7.70 -16.51
N ARG A 188 -1.78 -7.10 -16.64
CA ARG A 188 -0.48 -7.79 -16.52
C ARG A 188 -0.28 -8.43 -15.14
N MET A 189 -0.74 -7.76 -14.07
CA MET A 189 -0.70 -8.31 -12.71
C MET A 189 -1.54 -9.59 -12.59
N VAL A 190 -2.78 -9.57 -13.10
CA VAL A 190 -3.66 -10.75 -13.08
C VAL A 190 -3.08 -11.88 -13.93
N ASP A 191 -2.56 -11.57 -15.12
CA ASP A 191 -1.92 -12.55 -16.00
C ASP A 191 -0.68 -13.19 -15.35
N ARG A 192 0.05 -12.45 -14.52
CA ARG A 192 1.21 -12.97 -13.79
C ARG A 192 0.83 -13.90 -12.64
N TYR A 193 -0.20 -13.54 -11.87
CA TYR A 193 -0.54 -14.21 -10.61
C TYR A 193 -1.80 -15.07 -10.68
N GLN A 194 -2.15 -15.58 -11.87
CA GLN A 194 -3.35 -16.39 -12.12
C GLN A 194 -3.59 -17.46 -11.03
N GLY A 195 -4.72 -17.36 -10.33
CA GLY A 195 -5.10 -18.31 -9.27
C GLY A 195 -4.39 -18.10 -7.92
N ARG A 196 -3.52 -17.09 -7.80
CA ARG A 196 -2.63 -16.88 -6.64
C ARG A 196 -2.87 -15.56 -5.90
N ILE A 197 -3.58 -14.64 -6.52
CA ILE A 197 -4.14 -13.43 -5.88
C ILE A 197 -5.66 -13.51 -5.91
N HIS A 198 -6.30 -12.96 -4.88
CA HIS A 198 -7.71 -13.25 -4.59
C HIS A 198 -8.57 -11.99 -4.59
N ALA A 199 -7.97 -10.84 -4.29
CA ALA A 199 -8.64 -9.55 -4.34
C ALA A 199 -7.68 -8.46 -4.84
N ILE A 200 -8.25 -7.46 -5.51
CA ILE A 200 -7.54 -6.25 -5.93
C ILE A 200 -8.38 -5.06 -5.49
N GLU A 201 -7.82 -4.24 -4.61
CA GLU A 201 -8.31 -2.91 -4.31
C GLU A 201 -7.76 -1.92 -5.34
N VAL A 202 -8.68 -1.23 -6.00
CA VAL A 202 -8.40 -0.31 -7.10
C VAL A 202 -8.32 1.10 -6.52
N TRP A 203 -7.08 1.53 -6.26
CA TRP A 203 -6.73 2.79 -5.60
C TRP A 203 -6.90 2.83 -4.08
N ASN A 204 -6.42 3.92 -3.46
CA ASN A 204 -6.46 4.19 -2.03
C ASN A 204 -6.71 5.68 -1.81
N GLU A 205 -7.69 6.04 -0.99
CA GLU A 205 -7.94 7.39 -0.47
C GLU A 205 -8.03 8.49 -1.54
N GLN A 206 -8.65 8.19 -2.68
CA GLN A 206 -8.80 9.10 -3.84
C GLN A 206 -9.54 10.42 -3.56
N ASN A 207 -10.12 10.60 -2.36
CA ASN A 207 -10.71 11.85 -1.90
C ASN A 207 -9.70 12.83 -1.30
N LEU A 208 -8.41 12.47 -1.30
CA LEU A 208 -7.29 13.28 -0.86
C LEU A 208 -6.35 13.56 -2.03
N ASP A 209 -5.99 14.84 -2.21
CA ASP A 209 -5.15 15.25 -3.33
C ASP A 209 -3.76 14.62 -3.31
N ARG A 210 -3.16 14.48 -2.12
CA ARG A 210 -1.87 13.80 -2.00
C ARG A 210 -1.92 12.37 -2.55
N GLU A 211 -3.08 11.71 -2.52
CA GLU A 211 -3.31 10.35 -3.00
C GLU A 211 -3.93 10.31 -4.41
N TRP A 212 -4.36 11.45 -4.95
CA TRP A 212 -4.95 11.61 -6.29
C TRP A 212 -4.42 12.88 -6.95
N ASP A 213 -3.10 12.99 -7.06
CA ASP A 213 -2.46 14.24 -7.46
C ASP A 213 -2.69 14.53 -8.95
N THR A 214 -3.53 15.53 -9.23
CA THR A 214 -3.90 15.95 -10.58
C THR A 214 -4.09 17.47 -10.65
N ALA A 215 -3.92 18.05 -11.83
CA ALA A 215 -4.04 19.49 -12.04
C ALA A 215 -5.46 20.01 -11.69
N GLU A 216 -6.47 19.16 -11.83
CA GLU A 216 -7.87 19.45 -11.54
C GLU A 216 -8.28 19.16 -10.09
N GLY A 217 -7.42 18.51 -9.30
CA GLY A 217 -7.72 18.04 -7.95
C GLY A 217 -8.57 16.77 -7.91
N VAL A 218 -9.02 16.40 -6.71
CA VAL A 218 -9.73 15.14 -6.48
C VAL A 218 -11.03 15.09 -7.26
N ASN A 219 -11.31 13.96 -7.93
CA ASN A 219 -12.44 13.84 -8.85
C ASN A 219 -13.06 12.44 -8.82
N ALA A 220 -14.24 12.33 -8.21
CA ALA A 220 -14.98 11.07 -8.07
C ALA A 220 -15.35 10.45 -9.43
N GLU A 221 -15.84 11.24 -10.39
CA GLU A 221 -16.24 10.71 -11.71
C GLU A 221 -15.05 10.11 -12.47
N ARG A 222 -13.90 10.80 -12.42
CA ARG A 222 -12.65 10.34 -13.04
C ARG A 222 -12.13 9.06 -12.39
N TYR A 223 -12.19 8.98 -11.06
CA TYR A 223 -11.89 7.75 -10.35
C TYR A 223 -12.84 6.61 -10.75
N VAL A 224 -14.15 6.85 -10.86
CA VAL A 224 -15.11 5.82 -11.28
C VAL A 224 -14.88 5.36 -12.71
N GLU A 225 -14.42 6.23 -13.60
CA GLU A 225 -13.96 5.82 -14.93
C GLU A 225 -12.77 4.87 -14.86
N MET A 226 -11.78 5.15 -13.99
CA MET A 226 -10.63 4.27 -13.76
C MET A 226 -11.08 2.92 -13.21
N LEU A 227 -11.96 2.93 -12.21
CA LEU A 227 -12.52 1.73 -11.60
C LEU A 227 -13.25 0.86 -12.64
N ARG A 228 -14.03 1.46 -13.54
CA ARG A 228 -14.69 0.75 -14.62
C ARG A 228 -13.69 0.05 -15.55
N LEU A 229 -12.63 0.74 -15.96
CA LEU A 229 -11.60 0.17 -16.83
C LEU A 229 -10.83 -0.96 -16.12
N ALA A 230 -10.46 -0.75 -14.86
CA ALA A 230 -9.82 -1.74 -14.01
C ALA A 230 -10.69 -3.00 -13.85
N TYR A 231 -11.97 -2.83 -13.50
CA TYR A 231 -12.92 -3.93 -13.33
C TYR A 231 -13.03 -4.77 -14.61
N GLN A 232 -13.17 -4.13 -15.78
CA GLN A 232 -13.22 -4.83 -17.06
C GLN A 232 -11.92 -5.58 -17.37
N ALA A 233 -10.77 -4.95 -17.14
CA ALA A 233 -9.46 -5.57 -17.38
C ALA A 233 -9.20 -6.78 -16.48
N ILE A 234 -9.55 -6.69 -15.19
CA ILE A 234 -9.42 -7.77 -14.21
C ILE A 234 -10.39 -8.90 -14.54
N LYS A 235 -11.70 -8.61 -14.62
CA LYS A 235 -12.74 -9.63 -14.81
C LYS A 235 -12.63 -10.37 -16.14
N SER A 236 -12.10 -9.73 -17.18
CA SER A 236 -11.87 -10.39 -18.48
C SER A 236 -10.76 -11.46 -18.43
N ARG A 237 -9.85 -11.38 -17.46
CA ARG A 237 -8.74 -12.32 -17.26
C ARG A 237 -9.05 -13.35 -16.19
N ASP A 238 -9.60 -12.89 -15.07
CA ASP A 238 -10.07 -13.75 -13.99
C ASP A 238 -11.37 -13.19 -13.38
N PRO A 239 -12.53 -13.83 -13.64
CA PRO A 239 -13.80 -13.37 -13.09
C PRO A 239 -13.92 -13.57 -11.56
N ASN A 240 -13.06 -14.40 -10.95
CA ASN A 240 -13.14 -14.77 -9.54
C ASN A 240 -12.35 -13.84 -8.61
N ILE A 241 -11.47 -13.00 -9.14
CA ILE A 241 -10.80 -11.96 -8.35
C ILE A 241 -11.87 -10.99 -7.82
N ILE A 242 -11.86 -10.75 -6.51
CA ILE A 242 -12.72 -9.74 -5.88
C ILE A 242 -12.15 -8.35 -6.22
N VAL A 243 -12.89 -7.57 -7.00
CA VAL A 243 -12.54 -6.18 -7.27
C VAL A 243 -13.12 -5.31 -6.17
N ILE A 244 -12.27 -4.68 -5.38
CA ILE A 244 -12.63 -3.77 -4.30
C ILE A 244 -12.45 -2.33 -4.84
N SER A 245 -13.47 -1.47 -4.68
CA SER A 245 -13.27 -0.05 -4.95
C SER A 245 -12.24 0.52 -3.99
N GLY A 246 -11.39 1.45 -4.39
CA GLY A 246 -10.55 2.22 -3.48
C GLY A 246 -11.35 2.81 -2.33
N ALA A 247 -10.85 2.58 -1.12
CA ALA A 247 -11.41 3.07 0.11
C ALA A 247 -11.15 4.56 0.30
N LEU A 248 -12.11 5.29 0.85
CA LEU A 248 -11.98 6.72 1.13
C LEU A 248 -11.35 6.94 2.50
N SER A 249 -10.59 8.03 2.65
CA SER A 249 -10.17 8.51 3.96
C SER A 249 -11.34 9.19 4.65
N PRO A 250 -11.68 8.87 5.91
CA PRO A 250 -12.77 9.53 6.64
C PRO A 250 -12.34 10.95 7.04
N THR A 251 -12.65 11.94 6.21
CA THR A 251 -12.11 13.31 6.37
C THR A 251 -13.07 14.23 7.10
N GLY A 252 -14.39 14.03 6.97
CA GLY A 252 -15.39 14.96 7.53
C GLY A 252 -15.29 16.39 6.98
N LEU A 253 -14.49 16.62 5.94
CA LEU A 253 -13.99 17.93 5.55
C LEU A 253 -14.03 18.12 4.03
N ASN A 254 -14.56 19.25 3.58
CA ASN A 254 -14.46 19.70 2.20
C ASN A 254 -13.52 20.91 2.10
N CYS A 255 -12.32 20.70 1.56
CA CYS A 255 -11.39 21.78 1.21
C CYS A 255 -11.73 22.35 -0.18
N ASN A 256 -12.78 23.15 -0.22
CA ASN A 256 -13.10 24.10 -1.30
C ASN A 256 -13.38 25.53 -0.77
N GLU A 257 -13.40 25.68 0.55
CA GLU A 257 -13.63 26.90 1.31
C GLU A 257 -12.38 27.23 2.17
N PRO A 258 -12.16 28.49 2.57
CA PRO A 258 -10.97 28.88 3.33
C PRO A 258 -11.00 28.34 4.77
N TYR A 259 -10.35 27.20 4.98
CA TYR A 259 -9.89 26.72 6.28
C TYR A 259 -8.40 27.03 6.43
N PRO A 260 -7.86 27.31 7.64
CA PRO A 260 -6.44 27.65 7.82
C PRO A 260 -5.47 26.62 7.22
N GLU A 261 -5.87 25.35 7.15
CA GLU A 261 -5.14 24.25 6.53
C GLU A 261 -5.62 23.87 5.12
N CYS A 262 -6.69 24.49 4.61
CA CYS A 262 -7.13 24.37 3.21
C CYS A 262 -6.73 25.66 2.45
N PRO A 263 -5.48 25.82 2.00
CA PRO A 263 -5.11 26.98 1.19
C PRO A 263 -6.02 27.05 -0.05
N PRO A 264 -6.41 28.25 -0.52
CA PRO A 264 -7.24 28.38 -1.71
C PRO A 264 -6.41 28.00 -2.93
N THR A 265 -6.46 26.72 -3.31
CA THR A 265 -5.76 26.15 -4.47
C THR A 265 -6.54 26.37 -5.78
N GLY A 266 -7.82 26.73 -5.70
CA GLY A 266 -8.71 26.86 -6.86
C GLY A 266 -9.21 25.54 -7.43
N ARG A 267 -8.93 24.42 -6.75
CA ARG A 267 -9.33 23.05 -7.08
C ARG A 267 -9.66 22.27 -5.79
N PRO A 268 -10.53 21.25 -5.82
CA PRO A 268 -10.81 20.44 -4.64
C PRO A 268 -9.56 19.63 -4.25
N ILE A 269 -9.08 19.78 -3.01
CA ILE A 269 -7.90 19.04 -2.52
C ILE A 269 -8.22 18.00 -1.44
N ILE A 270 -9.34 18.20 -0.74
CA ILE A 270 -9.92 17.24 0.21
C ILE A 270 -11.42 17.33 0.01
N VAL A 271 -12.08 16.19 -0.14
CA VAL A 271 -13.53 16.09 -0.16
C VAL A 271 -13.97 15.17 0.96
N ASP A 272 -15.03 15.58 1.64
CA ASP A 272 -15.67 14.79 2.70
C ASP A 272 -16.03 13.43 2.11
N ASP A 273 -15.70 12.37 2.81
CA ASP A 273 -15.84 11.03 2.30
C ASP A 273 -17.29 10.65 2.01
N PHE A 274 -18.25 11.12 2.80
CA PHE A 274 -19.67 10.91 2.50
C PHE A 274 -20.11 11.67 1.24
N VAL A 275 -19.64 12.91 1.04
CA VAL A 275 -19.89 13.67 -0.19
C VAL A 275 -19.24 12.99 -1.41
N TYR A 276 -17.98 12.57 -1.31
CA TYR A 276 -17.28 11.89 -2.39
C TYR A 276 -17.93 10.53 -2.71
N PHE A 277 -18.37 9.80 -1.69
CA PHE A 277 -19.09 8.53 -1.85
C PHE A 277 -20.41 8.71 -2.60
N ASP A 278 -21.20 9.74 -2.26
CA ASP A 278 -22.43 10.07 -2.97
C ASP A 278 -22.18 10.45 -4.43
N GLN A 279 -21.07 11.14 -4.73
CA GLN A 279 -20.62 11.42 -6.10
C GLN A 279 -20.24 10.13 -6.84
N MET A 280 -19.54 9.20 -6.17
CA MET A 280 -19.22 7.88 -6.74
C MET A 280 -20.49 7.08 -7.06
N ILE A 281 -21.49 7.08 -6.16
CA ILE A 281 -22.81 6.45 -6.39
C ILE A 281 -23.45 7.05 -7.63
N ALA A 282 -23.49 8.38 -7.74
CA ALA A 282 -24.08 9.07 -8.89
C ALA A 282 -23.37 8.72 -10.22
N ALA A 283 -22.06 8.51 -10.18
CA ALA A 283 -21.27 8.03 -11.31
C ALA A 283 -21.41 6.52 -11.59
N GLY A 284 -22.10 5.77 -10.73
CA GLY A 284 -22.44 4.36 -10.94
C GLY A 284 -21.37 3.36 -10.53
N PHE A 285 -20.47 3.72 -9.60
CA PHE A 285 -19.32 2.89 -9.20
C PHE A 285 -19.69 1.51 -8.68
N LEU A 286 -20.90 1.35 -8.09
CA LEU A 286 -21.39 0.08 -7.58
C LEU A 286 -21.44 -0.99 -8.70
N ASN A 287 -21.56 -0.62 -9.98
CA ASN A 287 -21.53 -1.57 -11.09
C ASN A 287 -20.12 -2.14 -11.39
N TYR A 288 -19.07 -1.57 -10.80
CA TYR A 288 -17.67 -1.82 -11.15
C TYR A 288 -16.82 -2.28 -9.96
N CYS A 289 -17.45 -2.83 -8.93
CA CYS A 289 -16.78 -3.50 -7.82
C CYS A 289 -17.62 -4.70 -7.35
N ASP A 290 -17.00 -5.71 -6.75
CA ASP A 290 -17.69 -6.80 -6.04
C ASP A 290 -17.90 -6.48 -4.57
N CYS A 291 -17.08 -5.57 -4.04
CA CYS A 291 -17.04 -5.15 -2.65
C CYS A 291 -16.65 -3.67 -2.59
N VAL A 292 -17.27 -2.90 -1.69
CA VAL A 292 -16.98 -1.47 -1.54
C VAL A 292 -15.86 -1.29 -0.53
N GLY A 293 -14.72 -0.75 -0.94
CA GLY A 293 -13.61 -0.43 -0.04
C GLY A 293 -14.00 0.64 0.99
N ALA A 294 -13.55 0.47 2.22
CA ALA A 294 -13.74 1.43 3.30
C ALA A 294 -12.54 1.42 4.23
N HIS A 295 -12.15 2.61 4.70
CA HIS A 295 -11.14 2.78 5.75
C HIS A 295 -11.79 3.42 6.98
N HIS A 296 -11.39 2.98 8.16
CA HIS A 296 -11.48 3.82 9.34
C HIS A 296 -10.51 3.35 10.43
N ASN A 297 -9.47 4.13 10.67
CA ASN A 297 -8.53 3.92 11.77
C ASN A 297 -9.08 4.65 12.99
N GLY A 298 -9.58 3.93 14.00
CA GLY A 298 -10.51 4.39 15.05
C GLY A 298 -10.06 5.50 16.01
N ILE A 299 -9.00 6.25 15.69
CA ILE A 299 -8.51 7.46 16.37
C ILE A 299 -8.48 7.21 17.89
N ASN A 300 -9.11 8.03 18.72
CA ASN A 300 -9.22 7.86 20.18
C ASN A 300 -10.69 7.67 20.60
N MET A 301 -11.45 6.91 19.80
CA MET A 301 -12.86 6.59 20.03
C MET A 301 -13.09 5.07 20.02
N PRO A 302 -13.91 4.51 20.95
CA PRO A 302 -14.24 3.09 20.93
C PRO A 302 -14.97 2.65 19.65
N PRO A 303 -14.77 1.41 19.16
CA PRO A 303 -15.34 0.92 17.91
C PRO A 303 -16.88 0.85 17.88
N ASN A 304 -17.52 0.78 19.04
CA ASN A 304 -18.97 0.57 19.18
C ASN A 304 -19.77 1.87 19.42
N VAL A 305 -19.10 3.00 19.53
CA VAL A 305 -19.70 4.32 19.82
C VAL A 305 -19.95 5.08 18.54
N ALA A 306 -21.18 5.53 18.31
CA ALA A 306 -21.48 6.48 17.23
C ALA A 306 -21.12 7.92 17.63
N TRP A 307 -20.81 8.75 16.64
CA TRP A 307 -20.36 10.14 16.85
C TRP A 307 -21.33 11.02 17.64
N ASP A 308 -22.63 10.69 17.60
CA ASP A 308 -23.72 11.46 18.20
C ASP A 308 -24.26 10.88 19.52
N GLU A 309 -23.61 9.85 20.08
CA GLU A 309 -24.01 9.22 21.35
C GLU A 309 -23.54 10.00 22.60
N GLY A 310 -22.78 11.08 22.42
CA GLY A 310 -22.31 11.94 23.52
C GLY A 310 -21.19 11.34 24.36
N TYR A 311 -20.42 10.39 23.82
CA TYR A 311 -19.22 9.87 24.45
C TYR A 311 -18.15 10.97 24.57
N ASN A 312 -17.54 11.07 25.75
CA ASN A 312 -16.51 12.06 26.03
C ASN A 312 -15.53 11.51 27.06
N ASP A 313 -14.28 11.30 26.65
CA ASP A 313 -13.17 11.06 27.57
C ASP A 313 -12.58 12.40 28.02
N PRO A 314 -12.77 12.86 29.27
CA PRO A 314 -12.22 14.12 29.74
C PRO A 314 -10.69 14.10 29.93
N THR A 315 -10.03 12.95 29.80
CA THR A 315 -8.59 12.80 30.00
C THR A 315 -7.78 12.85 28.69
N ALA A 316 -8.44 12.69 27.55
CA ALA A 316 -7.83 12.74 26.23
C ALA A 316 -7.13 14.09 25.94
N GLN A 317 -5.88 14.02 25.47
CA GLN A 317 -5.09 15.14 24.99
C GLN A 317 -5.60 15.60 23.62
N PHE A 318 -5.92 14.66 22.74
CA PHE A 318 -6.51 14.98 21.44
C PHE A 318 -8.02 15.15 21.58
N ARG A 319 -8.49 16.39 21.41
CA ARG A 319 -9.88 16.78 21.64
C ARG A 319 -10.79 16.69 20.42
N GLY A 320 -10.27 16.30 19.25
CA GLY A 320 -10.98 16.31 17.96
C GLY A 320 -12.42 15.79 18.02
N PRO A 321 -12.66 14.49 18.28
CA PRO A 321 -14.00 13.91 18.33
C PRO A 321 -14.93 14.54 19.37
N PHE A 322 -14.38 15.07 20.45
CA PHE A 322 -15.14 15.50 21.61
C PHE A 322 -15.57 16.96 21.54
N ASP A 323 -14.73 17.81 20.96
CA ASP A 323 -14.96 19.25 20.85
C ASP A 323 -15.55 19.62 19.47
N ASN A 324 -15.44 18.71 18.48
CA ASN A 324 -16.02 18.84 17.15
C ASN A 324 -16.57 17.49 16.65
N PRO A 325 -17.69 17.00 17.23
CA PRO A 325 -18.24 15.68 16.90
C PRO A 325 -18.71 15.62 15.44
N ASP A 326 -18.28 14.59 14.74
CA ASP A 326 -18.54 14.33 13.33
C ASP A 326 -18.41 12.83 13.05
N HIS A 327 -19.07 12.36 11.99
CA HIS A 327 -19.08 10.95 11.61
C HIS A 327 -17.67 10.40 11.34
N SER A 328 -16.77 11.23 10.79
CA SER A 328 -15.40 10.88 10.42
C SER A 328 -14.49 10.48 11.59
N TRP A 329 -14.91 10.76 12.83
CA TRP A 329 -14.18 10.32 14.02
C TRP A 329 -14.60 8.95 14.53
N SER A 330 -15.75 8.44 14.09
CA SER A 330 -16.39 7.24 14.65
C SER A 330 -16.37 6.08 13.65
N PHE A 331 -15.61 5.04 14.01
CA PHE A 331 -15.54 3.78 13.27
C PHE A 331 -16.92 3.21 12.91
N LYS A 332 -17.82 3.15 13.89
CA LYS A 332 -19.19 2.68 13.71
C LYS A 332 -19.94 3.56 12.72
N SER A 333 -19.91 4.88 12.92
CA SER A 333 -20.72 5.80 12.14
C SER A 333 -20.27 5.91 10.69
N THR A 334 -18.97 5.90 10.41
CA THR A 334 -18.47 5.89 9.03
C THR A 334 -18.91 4.62 8.31
N LEU A 335 -18.70 3.43 8.89
CA LEU A 335 -19.04 2.17 8.23
C LEU A 335 -20.56 1.99 8.04
N TRP A 336 -21.37 2.34 9.04
CA TRP A 336 -22.83 2.35 8.89
C TRP A 336 -23.29 3.40 7.88
N GLY A 337 -22.65 4.56 7.83
CA GLY A 337 -22.99 5.60 6.86
C GLY A 337 -22.69 5.22 5.41
N TYR A 338 -21.63 4.44 5.15
CA TYR A 338 -21.42 3.83 3.83
C TYR A 338 -22.46 2.74 3.54
N HIS A 339 -22.74 1.86 4.51
CA HIS A 339 -23.75 0.82 4.36
C HIS A 339 -25.13 1.40 3.98
N ASP A 340 -25.58 2.41 4.71
CA ASP A 340 -26.88 3.05 4.50
C ASP A 340 -26.97 3.73 3.13
N ARG A 341 -25.88 4.35 2.66
CA ARG A 341 -25.80 4.94 1.31
C ARG A 341 -25.87 3.91 0.20
N ILE A 342 -25.18 2.77 0.36
CA ILE A 342 -25.26 1.64 -0.57
C ILE A 342 -26.71 1.11 -0.64
N ALA A 343 -27.34 0.92 0.51
CA ALA A 343 -28.72 0.48 0.62
C ALA A 343 -29.71 1.48 -0.01
N ALA A 344 -29.53 2.77 0.24
CA ALA A 344 -30.34 3.84 -0.34
C ALA A 344 -30.20 3.92 -1.87
N ALA A 345 -29.04 3.56 -2.42
CA ALA A 345 -28.83 3.41 -3.86
C ALA A 345 -29.43 2.13 -4.46
N GLY A 346 -30.09 1.29 -3.65
CA GLY A 346 -30.73 0.06 -4.09
C GLY A 346 -29.77 -1.11 -4.32
N SER A 347 -28.61 -1.10 -3.66
CA SER A 347 -27.62 -2.18 -3.70
C SER A 347 -27.44 -2.81 -2.33
N ASP A 348 -26.96 -4.06 -2.31
CA ASP A 348 -26.62 -4.86 -1.13
C ASP A 348 -25.13 -5.23 -1.10
N LYS A 349 -24.30 -4.50 -1.87
CA LYS A 349 -22.86 -4.78 -1.94
C LYS A 349 -22.23 -4.67 -0.55
N PRO A 350 -21.47 -5.68 -0.11
CA PRO A 350 -20.83 -5.62 1.18
C PRO A 350 -19.66 -4.64 1.16
N LEU A 351 -19.28 -4.18 2.35
CA LEU A 351 -18.02 -3.47 2.55
C LEU A 351 -16.85 -4.46 2.60
N CYS A 352 -15.71 -4.03 2.07
CA CYS A 352 -14.41 -4.60 2.34
C CYS A 352 -13.62 -3.53 3.08
N VAL A 353 -13.50 -3.68 4.39
CA VAL A 353 -12.75 -2.74 5.23
C VAL A 353 -11.27 -3.04 5.02
N THR A 354 -10.64 -2.34 4.08
CA THR A 354 -9.26 -2.58 3.66
C THR A 354 -8.25 -1.95 4.61
N GLU A 355 -8.71 -1.15 5.58
CA GLU A 355 -7.89 -0.61 6.64
C GLU A 355 -8.75 -0.25 7.86
N PHE A 356 -8.37 -0.76 9.02
CA PHE A 356 -8.87 -0.31 10.31
C PHE A 356 -7.86 -0.63 11.41
N GLY A 357 -8.03 -0.02 12.57
CA GLY A 357 -7.23 -0.30 13.76
C GLY A 357 -7.07 0.95 14.62
N TRP A 358 -6.50 0.77 15.82
CA TRP A 358 -6.22 1.87 16.73
C TRP A 358 -4.71 2.08 16.88
N ALA A 359 -4.28 3.33 16.84
CA ALA A 359 -2.88 3.69 17.09
C ALA A 359 -2.64 3.78 18.58
N SER A 360 -1.49 3.27 19.05
CA SER A 360 -0.96 3.60 20.37
C SER A 360 0.52 3.92 20.26
N ALA A 361 0.93 5.06 20.81
CA ALA A 361 2.34 5.44 20.95
C ALA A 361 2.94 4.95 22.29
N GLU A 362 2.16 4.27 23.14
CA GLU A 362 2.64 3.74 24.40
C GLU A 362 3.82 2.76 24.16
N GLY A 363 4.91 3.01 24.87
CA GLY A 363 6.17 2.25 24.77
C GLY A 363 7.15 2.78 23.73
N PHE A 364 6.80 3.81 22.94
CA PHE A 364 7.71 4.43 21.98
C PHE A 364 8.33 5.73 22.54
N ASP A 365 9.56 6.03 22.12
CA ASP A 365 10.28 7.25 22.49
C ASP A 365 9.91 8.46 21.59
N GLY A 366 8.68 8.47 21.06
CA GLY A 366 8.16 9.50 20.16
C GLY A 366 6.84 9.07 19.52
N TYR A 367 6.27 9.96 18.71
CA TYR A 367 5.05 9.70 17.95
C TYR A 367 5.05 10.55 16.67
N PRO A 368 4.27 10.17 15.64
CA PRO A 368 4.17 10.93 14.41
C PRO A 368 3.51 12.31 14.64
N PRO A 369 4.01 13.39 14.02
CA PRO A 369 3.33 14.69 14.05
C PRO A 369 1.88 14.58 13.53
N GLY A 370 0.92 15.18 14.23
CA GLY A 370 -0.51 15.10 13.86
C GLY A 370 -1.22 13.82 14.33
N PHE A 371 -0.52 12.94 15.06
CA PHE A 371 -1.06 11.71 15.66
C PHE A 371 -1.21 11.83 17.17
N GLU A 372 -1.56 13.01 17.69
CA GLU A 372 -1.75 13.23 19.13
C GLU A 372 -2.79 12.27 19.74
N PHE A 373 -3.76 11.81 18.95
CA PHE A 373 -4.72 10.78 19.36
C PHE A 373 -4.06 9.44 19.74
N ALA A 374 -2.90 9.11 19.18
CA ALA A 374 -2.17 7.89 19.51
C ALA A 374 -1.58 7.93 20.94
N LEU A 375 -1.50 9.10 21.56
CA LEU A 375 -1.08 9.26 22.96
C LEU A 375 -2.22 9.00 23.95
N ASP A 376 -3.46 9.00 23.49
CA ASP A 376 -4.64 8.80 24.33
C ASP A 376 -4.98 7.31 24.50
N ASN A 377 -4.63 6.48 23.52
CA ASN A 377 -4.88 5.04 23.58
C ASN A 377 -3.71 4.30 24.21
N THR A 378 -4.02 3.46 25.19
CA THR A 378 -3.09 2.48 25.74
C THR A 378 -2.91 1.27 24.81
N LEU A 379 -1.86 0.48 25.03
CA LEU A 379 -1.67 -0.81 24.34
C LEU A 379 -2.80 -1.81 24.64
N GLU A 380 -3.41 -1.73 25.81
CA GLU A 380 -4.54 -2.58 26.20
C GLU A 380 -5.81 -2.17 25.43
N GLU A 381 -6.07 -0.86 25.31
CA GLU A 381 -7.19 -0.36 24.50
C GLU A 381 -7.02 -0.70 23.04
N GLN A 382 -5.81 -0.55 22.47
CA GLN A 382 -5.51 -1.01 21.11
C GLN A 382 -5.88 -2.49 20.95
N ALA A 383 -5.38 -3.35 21.85
CA ALA A 383 -5.65 -4.79 21.80
C ALA A 383 -7.15 -5.13 21.92
N GLN A 384 -7.87 -4.45 22.82
CA GLN A 384 -9.29 -4.67 23.04
C GLN A 384 -10.13 -4.19 21.85
N TRP A 385 -9.87 -2.99 21.35
CA TRP A 385 -10.67 -2.36 20.31
C TRP A 385 -10.44 -2.98 18.93
N ASP A 386 -9.22 -3.42 18.62
CA ASP A 386 -8.95 -4.17 17.38
C ASP A 386 -9.76 -5.48 17.34
N VAL A 387 -9.83 -6.20 18.47
CA VAL A 387 -10.65 -7.43 18.61
C VAL A 387 -12.14 -7.11 18.53
N GLU A 388 -12.61 -6.09 19.25
CA GLU A 388 -14.01 -5.69 19.25
C GLU A 388 -14.47 -5.24 17.86
N ALA A 389 -13.65 -4.50 17.10
CA ALA A 389 -13.97 -4.07 15.74
C ALA A 389 -14.16 -5.26 14.79
N PHE A 390 -13.29 -6.28 14.83
CA PHE A 390 -13.48 -7.52 14.07
C PHE A 390 -14.81 -8.21 14.42
N GLN A 391 -15.13 -8.31 15.71
CA GLN A 391 -16.36 -8.95 16.18
C GLN A 391 -17.60 -8.18 15.74
N LEU A 392 -17.57 -6.85 15.83
CA LEU A 392 -18.65 -5.96 15.40
C LEU A 392 -18.88 -6.06 13.89
N MET A 393 -17.83 -5.94 13.08
CA MET A 393 -17.96 -6.05 11.61
C MET A 393 -18.56 -7.39 11.19
N ARG A 394 -18.13 -8.50 11.82
CA ARG A 394 -18.75 -9.81 11.62
C ARG A 394 -20.22 -9.83 12.05
N GLN A 395 -20.53 -9.26 13.21
CA GLN A 395 -21.89 -9.24 13.76
C GLN A 395 -22.86 -8.39 12.92
N TRP A 396 -22.40 -7.25 12.40
CA TRP A 396 -23.20 -6.36 11.55
C TRP A 396 -23.56 -7.03 10.22
N GLY A 397 -22.72 -7.94 9.73
CA GLY A 397 -23.05 -8.82 8.60
C GLY A 397 -23.03 -8.16 7.22
N PHE A 398 -22.77 -6.85 7.12
CA PHE A 398 -22.57 -6.14 5.85
C PHE A 398 -21.09 -5.98 5.47
N VAL A 399 -20.15 -6.44 6.30
CA VAL A 399 -18.72 -6.45 5.98
C VAL A 399 -18.32 -7.85 5.53
N ARG A 400 -17.64 -7.95 4.38
CA ARG A 400 -17.17 -9.21 3.80
C ARG A 400 -15.71 -9.50 4.13
N LEU A 401 -14.83 -8.51 4.03
CA LEU A 401 -13.41 -8.63 4.35
C LEU A 401 -13.00 -7.49 5.28
N ALA A 402 -12.13 -7.76 6.24
CA ALA A 402 -11.58 -6.76 7.15
C ALA A 402 -10.06 -6.96 7.31
N PHE A 403 -9.28 -5.89 7.13
CA PHE A 403 -7.82 -5.90 7.19
C PHE A 403 -7.33 -4.94 8.28
N LEU A 404 -6.80 -5.52 9.35
CA LEU A 404 -6.19 -4.75 10.43
C LEU A 404 -4.91 -4.08 9.93
N TRP A 405 -4.74 -2.81 10.25
CA TRP A 405 -3.53 -2.03 10.01
C TRP A 405 -2.77 -1.95 11.33
N ASN A 406 -1.55 -2.48 11.46
CA ASN A 406 -0.81 -3.34 10.52
C ASN A 406 0.09 -4.33 11.27
N LEU A 407 0.76 -5.24 10.57
CA LEU A 407 1.65 -6.22 11.22
C LEU A 407 3.02 -5.64 11.59
N ASN A 408 3.76 -5.12 10.60
CA ASN A 408 5.23 -5.04 10.66
C ASN A 408 5.85 -3.69 10.27
N PHE A 409 5.07 -2.61 10.12
CA PHE A 409 5.63 -1.34 9.60
C PHE A 409 6.68 -0.72 10.53
N SER A 410 6.52 -0.85 11.85
CA SER A 410 7.54 -0.45 12.83
C SER A 410 8.90 -1.11 12.58
N GLN A 411 8.94 -2.31 11.99
CA GLN A 411 10.18 -3.06 11.76
C GLN A 411 10.97 -2.55 10.54
N LEU A 412 10.43 -1.60 9.77
CA LEU A 412 11.07 -1.08 8.56
C LEU A 412 12.17 -0.05 8.85
N GLY A 413 12.34 0.33 10.13
CA GLY A 413 13.44 1.19 10.57
C GLY A 413 13.22 2.69 10.33
N TRP A 414 11.97 3.10 10.10
CA TRP A 414 11.60 4.51 9.91
C TRP A 414 11.45 5.30 11.22
N GLY A 415 11.43 4.58 12.35
CA GLY A 415 11.43 5.18 13.68
C GLY A 415 10.04 5.60 14.18
N PRO A 416 9.96 6.21 15.37
CA PRO A 416 8.70 6.50 16.05
C PRO A 416 7.88 7.62 15.41
N GLU A 417 8.46 8.38 14.47
CA GLU A 417 7.76 9.42 13.71
C GLU A 417 7.04 8.87 12.46
N ASP A 418 7.23 7.58 12.12
CA ASP A 418 6.49 6.93 11.04
C ASP A 418 4.99 6.82 11.39
N PRO A 419 4.07 7.39 10.56
CA PRO A 419 2.63 7.35 10.82
C PRO A 419 2.06 5.93 10.95
N ASN A 420 2.74 4.92 10.40
CA ASN A 420 2.28 3.53 10.43
C ASN A 420 2.74 2.75 11.67
N ALA A 421 3.78 3.21 12.34
CA ALA A 421 4.39 2.46 13.45
C ALA A 421 3.46 2.31 14.67
N PRO A 422 2.69 3.33 15.11
CA PRO A 422 1.78 3.20 16.26
C PRO A 422 0.72 2.11 16.13
N TYR A 423 0.35 1.74 14.90
CA TYR A 423 -0.61 0.69 14.59
C TYR A 423 -0.01 -0.72 14.52
N ALA A 424 1.31 -0.84 14.44
CA ALA A 424 1.96 -2.11 14.18
C ALA A 424 1.77 -3.07 15.37
N LEU A 425 1.46 -4.35 15.09
CA LEU A 425 1.32 -5.39 16.12
C LEU A 425 2.67 -5.89 16.66
N ILE A 426 3.74 -5.57 15.95
CA ILE A 426 5.12 -5.86 16.34
C ILE A 426 5.82 -4.52 16.53
N ASP A 427 6.71 -4.39 17.50
CA ASP A 427 7.46 -3.15 17.74
C ASP A 427 8.77 -3.07 16.93
N PHE A 428 9.51 -1.97 17.09
CA PHE A 428 10.79 -1.70 16.44
C PHE A 428 11.87 -2.77 16.72
N GLN A 429 11.76 -3.52 17.81
CA GLN A 429 12.69 -4.58 18.21
C GLN A 429 12.23 -5.97 17.79
N GLY A 430 11.08 -6.08 17.11
CA GLY A 430 10.50 -7.36 16.72
C GLY A 430 9.74 -8.07 17.84
N VAL A 431 9.40 -7.36 18.92
CA VAL A 431 8.62 -7.90 20.02
C VAL A 431 7.14 -7.71 19.72
N ALA A 432 6.35 -8.76 19.96
CA ALA A 432 4.90 -8.70 19.83
C ALA A 432 4.30 -7.74 20.87
N ARG A 433 3.47 -6.80 20.42
CA ARG A 433 2.67 -5.91 21.26
C ARG A 433 1.40 -6.63 21.75
N PRO A 434 0.70 -6.15 22.80
CA PRO A 434 -0.48 -6.82 23.35
C PRO A 434 -1.56 -7.18 22.31
N ALA A 435 -1.80 -6.31 21.33
CA ALA A 435 -2.73 -6.56 20.24
C ALA A 435 -2.40 -7.81 19.41
N PHE A 436 -1.11 -8.15 19.21
CA PHE A 436 -0.72 -9.41 18.56
C PHE A 436 -1.29 -10.63 19.29
N GLY A 437 -1.14 -10.66 20.62
CA GLY A 437 -1.64 -11.76 21.45
C GLY A 437 -3.17 -11.82 21.48
N ALA A 438 -3.82 -10.65 21.60
CA ALA A 438 -5.28 -10.55 21.61
C ALA A 438 -5.91 -11.01 20.28
N ILE A 439 -5.36 -10.57 19.15
CA ILE A 439 -5.79 -11.02 17.82
C ILE A 439 -5.54 -12.52 17.65
N GLY A 440 -4.39 -13.05 18.08
CA GLY A 440 -4.13 -14.49 18.03
C GLY A 440 -5.13 -15.32 18.86
N ALA A 441 -5.56 -14.82 20.01
CA ALA A 441 -6.52 -15.47 20.89
C ALA A 441 -8.00 -15.29 20.47
N MET A 442 -8.31 -14.30 19.63
CA MET A 442 -9.67 -14.03 19.15
C MET A 442 -10.24 -15.21 18.34
N GLU A 443 -11.51 -15.55 18.61
CA GLU A 443 -12.25 -16.57 17.86
C GLU A 443 -12.52 -16.13 16.41
N LYS A 444 -12.15 -17.00 15.46
CA LYS A 444 -12.33 -16.83 14.01
C LYS A 444 -13.05 -18.07 13.46
N PRO A 445 -14.39 -18.12 13.55
CA PRO A 445 -15.21 -19.30 13.28
C PRO A 445 -15.40 -19.57 11.78
#